data_AF-A0A7V4Y5L1-F1
#
_entry.id   AF-A0A7V4Y5L1-F1
#
_cell.length_a   1.000
_cell.length_b   1.000
_cell.length_c   1.000
_cell.angle_alpha   90.00
_cell.angle_beta   90.00
_cell.angle_gamma   90.00
#
_symmetry.space_group_name_H-M   'P 1'
#
loop_
_entity.id
_entity.type
_entity.pdbx_description
1 polymer ?
#
loop_
_entity_poly.entity_id
_entity_poly.type
_entity_poly.pdbx_seq_one_letter_code
_entity_poly.pdbx_strand_id
1 'polypeptide(L)'
;MPAFSSLKFNFYVLWKKILRRKFFFLFLAGFILFLALFWWQGDFTYARRFFFYLFPYLFLLMAQDIFREEIDSGCLENVLFLQLNFRRYLFEKNLSLLFLGIVFSCLLFLPFLIGSIIRQEFSWSLFFSFFMGLLAGFYYLTLATGLGLKLRAGSNVLVVIVVQVFLFLSLFVGLTSLSSGRDLIDLLLSASPQNSREKLLLFFFVAFWPNALVSRSYSSLSLRLEILFLIIIFLGLQAWRLSRLELKRE
;
A
#
# COMPACT_ATOMS: atom_id res chain seq x y z
N MET A 1 26.23 -6.53 -18.89
CA MET A 1 26.09 -5.26 -18.14
C MET A 1 26.05 -5.57 -16.65
N PRO A 2 26.83 -4.88 -15.80
CA PRO A 2 26.82 -5.14 -14.37
C PRO A 2 25.45 -4.84 -13.76
N ALA A 3 24.99 -5.69 -12.85
CA ALA A 3 23.69 -5.61 -12.18
C ALA A 3 23.29 -4.22 -11.65
N PHE A 4 24.28 -3.46 -11.22
CA PHE A 4 24.09 -2.16 -10.60
C PHE A 4 23.81 -1.05 -11.62
N SER A 5 24.18 -1.20 -12.90
CA SER A 5 23.89 -0.19 -13.92
C SER A 5 22.42 -0.20 -14.33
N SER A 6 21.78 -1.38 -14.37
CA SER A 6 20.35 -1.51 -14.73
C SER A 6 19.43 -0.96 -13.64
N LEU A 7 19.72 -1.23 -12.36
CA LEU A 7 18.92 -0.73 -11.25
C LEU A 7 18.97 0.80 -11.15
N LYS A 8 20.16 1.41 -11.28
CA LYS A 8 20.30 2.88 -11.29
C LYS A 8 19.53 3.52 -12.45
N PHE A 9 19.59 2.91 -13.63
CA PHE A 9 18.85 3.39 -14.80
C PHE A 9 17.33 3.27 -14.60
N ASN A 10 16.85 2.11 -14.15
CA ASN A 10 15.44 1.87 -13.86
C ASN A 10 14.91 2.86 -12.81
N PHE A 11 15.68 3.07 -11.74
CA PHE A 11 15.36 4.06 -10.71
C PHE A 11 15.25 5.48 -11.29
N TYR A 12 16.23 5.91 -12.09
CA TYR A 12 16.25 7.23 -12.70
C TYR A 12 15.05 7.46 -13.65
N VAL A 13 14.73 6.47 -14.46
CA VAL A 13 13.59 6.51 -15.37
C VAL A 13 12.29 6.61 -14.57
N LEU A 14 12.11 5.76 -13.56
CA LEU A 14 10.93 5.78 -12.69
C LEU A 14 10.78 7.12 -11.93
N TRP A 15 11.88 7.63 -11.37
CA TRP A 15 11.92 8.94 -10.73
C TRP A 15 11.44 10.04 -11.68
N LYS A 16 12.02 10.11 -12.89
CA LYS A 16 11.58 11.08 -13.92
C LYS A 16 10.13 10.89 -14.33
N LYS A 17 9.64 9.65 -14.43
CA LYS A 17 8.24 9.37 -14.78
C LYS A 17 7.30 9.90 -13.69
N ILE A 18 7.57 9.60 -12.42
CA ILE A 18 6.77 10.12 -11.30
C ILE A 18 6.79 11.65 -11.28
N LEU A 19 7.96 12.28 -11.46
CA LEU A 19 8.09 13.74 -11.49
C LEU A 19 7.44 14.42 -12.72
N ARG A 20 7.12 13.68 -13.79
CA ARG A 20 6.39 14.22 -14.95
C ARG A 20 4.88 14.09 -14.80
N ARG A 21 4.40 13.25 -13.89
CA ARG A 21 2.96 13.02 -13.69
C ARG A 21 2.34 14.18 -12.92
N LYS A 22 1.69 15.10 -13.65
CA LYS A 22 0.95 16.23 -13.05
C LYS A 22 -0.04 15.77 -11.97
N PHE A 23 -0.73 14.65 -12.20
CA PHE A 23 -1.69 14.08 -11.24
C PHE A 23 -1.03 13.69 -9.90
N PHE A 24 0.22 13.22 -9.92
CA PHE A 24 0.94 12.88 -8.69
C PHE A 24 1.15 14.10 -7.80
N PHE A 25 1.56 15.24 -8.38
CA PHE A 25 1.72 16.49 -7.63
C PHE A 25 0.38 17.08 -7.19
N LEU A 26 -0.66 17.01 -8.02
CA LEU A 26 -2.00 17.42 -7.62
C LEU A 26 -2.51 16.60 -6.44
N PHE A 27 -2.31 15.28 -6.47
CA PHE A 27 -2.65 14.40 -5.36
C PHE A 27 -1.84 14.75 -4.12
N LEU A 28 -0.52 14.92 -4.24
CA LEU A 28 0.35 15.24 -3.10
C LEU A 28 0.04 16.62 -2.50
N ALA A 29 -0.23 17.62 -3.34
CA ALA A 29 -0.66 18.95 -2.89
C ALA A 29 -2.03 18.88 -2.20
N GLY A 30 -3.00 18.18 -2.79
CA GLY A 30 -4.30 17.94 -2.18
C GLY A 30 -4.19 17.18 -0.85
N PHE A 31 -3.30 16.19 -0.78
CA PHE A 31 -2.99 15.43 0.43
C PHE A 31 -2.42 16.32 1.54
N ILE A 32 -1.42 17.14 1.22
CA ILE A 32 -0.82 18.08 2.18
C ILE A 32 -1.85 19.12 2.62
N LEU A 33 -2.62 19.69 1.67
CA LEU A 33 -3.65 20.69 1.97
C LEU A 33 -4.75 20.09 2.85
N PHE A 34 -5.19 18.87 2.58
CA PHE A 34 -6.15 18.15 3.40
C PHE A 34 -5.61 17.97 4.83
N LEU A 35 -4.37 17.49 4.99
CA LEU A 35 -3.76 17.35 6.31
C LEU A 35 -3.60 18.70 7.03
N ALA A 36 -3.24 19.75 6.31
CA ALA A 36 -3.14 21.10 6.86
C ALA A 36 -4.51 21.63 7.31
N LEU A 37 -5.58 21.38 6.56
CA LEU A 37 -6.95 21.72 6.97
C LEU A 37 -7.37 20.98 8.24
N PHE A 38 -7.10 19.68 8.34
CA PHE A 38 -7.40 18.92 9.56
C PHE A 38 -6.57 19.38 10.77
N TRP A 39 -5.33 19.80 10.54
CA TRP A 39 -4.52 20.39 11.59
C TRP A 39 -5.05 21.76 12.00
N TRP A 40 -5.48 22.59 11.05
CA TRP A 40 -6.01 23.92 11.33
C TRP A 40 -7.37 23.89 12.04
N GLN A 41 -8.32 23.11 11.52
CA GLN A 41 -9.70 23.07 12.03
C GLN A 41 -9.85 22.16 13.25
N GLY A 42 -8.99 21.14 13.37
CA GLY A 42 -9.07 20.15 14.42
C GLY A 42 -7.86 20.20 15.35
N ASP A 43 -7.36 19.02 15.68
CA ASP A 43 -6.18 18.84 16.53
C ASP A 43 -5.09 18.08 15.77
N PHE A 44 -3.83 18.32 16.15
CA PHE A 44 -2.65 17.66 15.59
C PHE A 44 -2.78 16.13 15.62
N THR A 45 -3.42 15.60 16.66
CA THR A 45 -3.69 14.17 16.76
C THR A 45 -4.60 13.63 15.65
N TYR A 46 -5.59 14.40 15.19
CA TYR A 46 -6.46 14.00 14.09
C TYR A 46 -5.71 14.02 12.75
N ALA A 47 -5.00 15.11 12.45
CA ALA A 47 -4.19 15.21 11.23
C ALA A 47 -3.18 14.06 11.14
N ARG A 48 -2.53 13.72 12.26
CA ARG A 48 -1.61 12.58 12.37
C ARG A 48 -2.28 11.24 12.07
N ARG A 49 -3.47 10.98 12.61
CA ARG A 49 -4.23 9.75 12.33
C ARG A 49 -4.61 9.63 10.85
N PHE A 50 -5.06 10.73 10.25
CA PHE A 50 -5.38 10.77 8.81
C PHE A 50 -4.15 10.57 7.94
N PHE A 51 -3.01 11.17 8.29
CA PHE A 51 -1.75 10.94 7.60
C PHE A 51 -1.44 9.44 7.56
N PHE A 52 -1.41 8.81 8.74
CA PHE A 52 -1.12 7.41 8.93
C PHE A 52 -2.07 6.48 8.15
N TYR A 53 -3.34 6.85 8.05
CA TYR A 53 -4.34 6.11 7.31
C TYR A 53 -4.20 6.25 5.78
N LEU A 54 -3.81 7.42 5.29
CA LEU A 54 -3.86 7.74 3.87
C LEU A 54 -2.53 7.53 3.15
N PHE A 55 -1.38 7.74 3.81
CA PHE A 55 -0.08 7.65 3.15
C PHE A 55 0.22 6.30 2.48
N PRO A 56 -0.29 5.13 2.94
CA PRO A 56 -0.05 3.87 2.22
C PRO A 56 -0.58 3.90 0.78
N TYR A 57 -1.62 4.70 0.48
CA TYR A 57 -2.14 4.87 -0.88
C TYR A 57 -1.18 5.59 -1.82
N LEU A 58 -0.14 6.26 -1.32
CA LEU A 58 0.91 6.82 -2.17
C LEU A 58 1.61 5.73 -2.98
N PHE A 59 1.81 4.55 -2.39
CA PHE A 59 2.40 3.41 -3.09
C PHE A 59 1.49 2.92 -4.23
N LEU A 60 0.18 2.89 -3.98
CA LEU A 60 -0.82 2.53 -4.99
C LEU A 60 -0.80 3.52 -6.18
N LEU A 61 -0.71 4.81 -5.90
CA LEU A 61 -0.66 5.88 -6.91
C LEU A 61 0.67 5.91 -7.69
N MET A 62 1.79 5.71 -7.01
CA MET A 62 3.08 5.55 -7.69
C MET A 62 3.07 4.32 -8.60
N ALA A 63 2.32 3.29 -8.18
CA ALA A 63 2.14 2.08 -8.95
C ALA A 63 1.07 2.15 -10.06
N GLN A 64 0.43 3.31 -10.22
CA GLN A 64 -0.51 3.54 -11.31
C GLN A 64 0.22 3.49 -12.67
N ASP A 65 -0.41 2.91 -13.68
CA ASP A 65 0.12 2.88 -15.06
C ASP A 65 1.54 2.30 -15.21
N ILE A 66 2.06 1.54 -14.24
CA ILE A 66 3.45 1.03 -14.26
C ILE A 66 3.79 0.34 -15.57
N PHE A 67 2.91 -0.55 -16.04
CA PHE A 67 3.15 -1.40 -17.20
C PHE A 67 2.48 -0.88 -18.46
N ARG A 68 1.50 0.02 -18.35
CA ARG A 68 0.70 0.46 -19.50
C ARG A 68 1.58 1.06 -20.59
N GLU A 69 2.45 2.02 -20.24
CA GLU A 69 3.36 2.65 -21.20
C GLU A 69 4.35 1.67 -21.84
N GLU A 70 4.75 0.62 -21.13
CA GLU A 70 5.71 -0.37 -21.63
C GLU A 70 5.05 -1.45 -22.49
N ILE A 71 3.79 -1.76 -22.20
CA ILE A 71 2.93 -2.58 -23.04
C ILE A 71 2.62 -1.81 -24.33
N ASP A 72 2.17 -0.55 -24.22
CA ASP A 72 1.78 0.29 -25.36
C ASP A 72 2.97 0.60 -26.29
N SER A 73 4.19 0.71 -25.75
CA SER A 73 5.41 0.96 -26.55
C SER A 73 6.07 -0.31 -27.10
N GLY A 74 5.56 -1.50 -26.81
CA GLY A 74 6.22 -2.77 -27.15
C GLY A 74 7.58 -2.98 -26.47
N CYS A 75 7.99 -2.09 -25.55
CA CYS A 75 9.25 -2.19 -24.82
C CYS A 75 9.31 -3.47 -23.99
N LEU A 76 8.16 -3.92 -23.47
CA LEU A 76 8.05 -5.14 -22.68
C LEU A 76 8.37 -6.39 -23.52
N GLU A 77 7.99 -6.39 -24.79
CA GLU A 77 8.31 -7.45 -25.76
C GLU A 77 9.81 -7.47 -26.04
N ASN A 78 10.44 -6.31 -26.25
CA ASN A 78 11.89 -6.23 -26.44
C ASN A 78 12.69 -6.76 -25.24
N VAL A 79 12.24 -6.52 -24.01
CA VAL A 79 12.87 -7.09 -22.79
C VAL A 79 12.68 -8.61 -22.71
N LEU A 80 11.51 -9.11 -23.10
CA LEU A 80 11.21 -10.55 -23.17
C LEU A 80 12.07 -11.25 -24.23
N PHE A 81 12.20 -10.66 -25.42
CA PHE A 81 12.88 -11.26 -26.58
C PHE A 81 14.41 -11.10 -26.55
N LEU A 82 14.96 -9.99 -26.07
CA LEU A 82 16.41 -9.71 -26.19
C LEU A 82 17.27 -10.26 -25.05
N GLN A 83 16.72 -10.46 -23.84
CA GLN A 83 17.52 -10.84 -22.67
C GLN A 83 16.94 -11.98 -21.82
N LEU A 84 15.73 -12.47 -22.09
CA LEU A 84 15.07 -13.56 -21.35
C LEU A 84 15.11 -13.40 -19.82
N ASN A 85 15.23 -12.17 -19.31
CA ASN A 85 15.45 -11.86 -17.88
C ASN A 85 14.31 -11.00 -17.31
N PHE A 86 13.08 -11.30 -17.73
CA PHE A 86 11.88 -10.54 -17.33
C PHE A 86 11.68 -10.51 -15.81
N ARG A 87 11.97 -11.60 -15.10
CA ARG A 87 11.89 -11.65 -13.62
C ARG A 87 12.77 -10.62 -12.96
N ARG A 88 14.00 -10.50 -13.43
CA ARG A 88 14.99 -9.57 -12.88
C ARG A 88 14.58 -8.13 -13.16
N TYR A 89 14.11 -7.84 -14.37
CA TYR A 89 13.56 -6.54 -14.72
C TYR A 89 12.39 -6.15 -13.80
N LEU A 90 11.40 -7.04 -13.64
CA LEU A 90 10.25 -6.82 -12.75
C LEU A 90 10.68 -6.60 -11.30
N PHE A 91 11.64 -7.39 -10.81
CA PHE A 91 12.17 -7.26 -9.46
C PHE A 91 12.86 -5.90 -9.24
N GLU A 92 13.78 -5.51 -10.12
CA GLU A 92 14.49 -4.22 -10.03
C GLU A 92 13.54 -3.03 -10.10
N LYS A 93 12.47 -3.15 -10.90
CA LYS A 93 11.43 -2.12 -11.03
C LYS A 93 10.59 -1.98 -9.75
N ASN A 94 10.10 -3.10 -9.21
CA ASN A 94 9.35 -3.10 -7.94
C ASN A 94 10.21 -2.58 -6.79
N LEU A 95 11.49 -2.95 -6.73
CA LEU A 95 12.43 -2.47 -5.71
C LEU A 95 12.64 -0.95 -5.82
N SER A 96 12.81 -0.44 -7.04
CA SER A 96 12.94 0.99 -7.29
C SER A 96 11.69 1.77 -6.84
N LEU A 97 10.49 1.25 -7.13
CA LEU A 97 9.23 1.86 -6.70
C LEU A 97 9.05 1.80 -5.18
N LEU A 98 9.39 0.68 -4.56
CA LEU A 98 9.38 0.53 -3.10
C LEU A 98 10.27 1.59 -2.45
N PHE A 99 11.50 1.75 -2.95
CA PHE A 99 12.42 2.77 -2.44
C PHE A 99 11.86 4.19 -2.61
N LEU A 100 11.28 4.51 -3.77
CA LEU A 100 10.62 5.80 -3.99
C LEU A 100 9.46 6.03 -3.01
N GLY A 101 8.60 5.04 -2.83
CA GLY A 101 7.50 5.10 -1.87
C GLY A 101 7.98 5.35 -0.45
N ILE A 102 9.07 4.69 -0.03
CA ILE A 102 9.71 4.93 1.28
C ILE A 102 10.22 6.36 1.38
N VAL A 103 10.96 6.87 0.38
CA VAL A 103 11.51 8.23 0.39
C VAL A 103 10.40 9.27 0.54
N PHE A 104 9.36 9.21 -0.28
CA PHE A 104 8.23 10.14 -0.18
C PHE A 104 7.47 10.00 1.15
N SER A 105 7.29 8.77 1.63
CA SER A 105 6.63 8.54 2.94
C SER A 105 7.45 9.14 4.09
N CYS A 106 8.77 9.00 4.07
CA CYS A 106 9.66 9.62 5.05
C CYS A 106 9.60 11.15 4.99
N LEU A 107 9.61 11.73 3.78
CA LEU A 107 9.49 13.18 3.60
C LEU A 107 8.18 13.72 4.17
N LEU A 108 7.06 13.01 3.96
CA LEU A 108 5.75 13.40 4.50
C LEU A 108 5.62 13.12 6.00
N PHE A 109 6.37 12.16 6.53
CA PHE A 109 6.37 11.85 7.97
C PHE A 109 7.17 12.87 8.80
N LEU A 110 8.22 13.46 8.22
CA LEU A 110 9.10 14.43 8.91
C LEU A 110 8.34 15.57 9.61
N PRO A 111 7.38 16.28 8.97
CA PRO A 111 6.59 17.32 9.63
C PRO A 111 5.83 16.82 10.87
N PHE A 112 5.28 15.60 10.82
CA PHE A 112 4.57 15.00 11.97
C PHE A 112 5.51 14.56 13.07
N LEU A 113 6.73 14.10 12.73
CA LEU A 113 7.75 13.76 13.71
C LEU A 113 8.23 15.02 14.43
N ILE A 114 8.58 16.08 13.69
CA ILE A 114 8.99 17.37 14.24
C ILE A 114 7.86 17.97 15.10
N GLY A 115 6.63 17.97 14.58
CA GLY A 115 5.46 18.47 15.32
C GLY A 115 5.19 17.71 16.61
N SER A 116 5.39 16.39 16.63
CA SER A 116 5.22 15.57 17.84
C SER A 116 6.29 15.88 18.89
N ILE A 117 7.52 16.18 18.48
CA ILE A 117 8.62 16.58 19.39
C ILE A 117 8.32 17.94 20.01
N ILE A 118 7.95 18.94 19.19
CA ILE A 118 7.65 20.31 19.65
C ILE A 118 6.51 20.30 20.67
N ARG A 119 5.48 19.48 20.43
CA ARG A 119 4.30 19.37 21.32
C ARG A 119 4.50 18.42 22.51
N GLN A 120 5.69 17.82 22.67
CA GLN A 120 5.98 16.82 23.70
C GLN A 120 5.09 15.57 23.66
N GLU A 121 4.48 15.27 22.51
CA GLU A 121 3.63 14.09 22.28
C GLU A 121 4.39 12.94 21.60
N PHE A 122 5.71 12.98 21.64
CA PHE A 122 6.53 11.96 21.00
C PHE A 122 6.33 10.60 21.67
N SER A 123 6.11 9.56 20.86
CA SER A 123 6.05 8.18 21.34
C SER A 123 6.63 7.22 20.31
N TRP A 124 7.28 6.17 20.78
CA TRP A 124 7.79 5.08 19.93
C TRP A 124 6.68 4.43 19.09
N SER A 125 5.43 4.49 19.56
CA SER A 125 4.25 4.02 18.82
C SER A 125 4.11 4.66 17.43
N LEU A 126 4.64 5.89 17.22
CA LEU A 126 4.64 6.56 15.93
C LEU A 126 5.49 5.83 14.88
N PHE A 127 6.66 5.33 15.29
CA PHE A 127 7.51 4.54 14.39
C PHE A 127 6.89 3.20 14.06
N PHE A 128 6.22 2.56 15.03
CA PHE A 128 5.48 1.33 14.78
C PHE A 128 4.34 1.54 13.79
N SER A 129 3.51 2.58 13.98
CA SER A 129 2.46 2.94 13.02
C SER A 129 3.05 3.26 11.64
N PHE A 130 4.15 4.02 11.57
CA PHE A 130 4.81 4.30 10.31
C PHE A 130 5.28 3.02 9.60
N PHE A 131 5.92 2.10 10.32
CA PHE A 131 6.35 0.82 9.79
C PHE A 131 5.17 -0.04 9.29
N MET A 132 4.07 -0.07 10.05
CA MET A 132 2.84 -0.78 9.62
C MET A 132 2.24 -0.16 8.35
N GLY A 133 2.26 1.16 8.22
CA GLY A 133 1.80 1.81 7.00
C GLY A 133 2.73 1.59 5.81
N LEU A 134 4.06 1.46 6.02
CA LEU A 134 4.99 1.03 4.96
C LEU A 134 4.68 -0.40 4.49
N LEU A 135 4.35 -1.31 5.42
CA LEU A 135 3.92 -2.66 5.09
C LEU A 135 2.62 -2.66 4.28
N ALA A 136 1.63 -1.84 4.66
CA ALA A 136 0.41 -1.64 3.88
C ALA A 136 0.71 -1.05 2.48
N GLY A 137 1.66 -0.13 2.39
CA GLY A 137 2.15 0.41 1.12
C GLY A 137 2.77 -0.66 0.21
N PHE A 138 3.57 -1.56 0.78
CA PHE A 138 4.14 -2.68 0.05
C PHE A 138 3.07 -3.67 -0.45
N TYR A 139 2.03 -3.89 0.35
CA TYR A 139 0.86 -4.65 -0.08
C TYR A 139 0.18 -4.00 -1.30
N TYR A 140 -0.04 -2.69 -1.31
CA TYR A 140 -0.62 -2.02 -2.48
C TYR A 140 0.28 -2.05 -3.70
N LEU A 141 1.58 -1.90 -3.53
CA LEU A 141 2.54 -2.01 -4.63
C LEU A 141 2.42 -3.38 -5.31
N THR A 142 2.44 -4.45 -4.51
CA THR A 142 2.36 -5.83 -5.01
C THR A 142 1.01 -6.12 -5.66
N LEU A 143 -0.08 -5.63 -5.08
CA LEU A 143 -1.41 -5.74 -5.65
C LEU A 143 -1.51 -4.98 -6.98
N ALA A 144 -1.02 -3.74 -7.07
CA ALA A 144 -1.02 -2.94 -8.29
C ALA A 144 -0.18 -3.58 -9.40
N THR A 145 0.99 -4.12 -9.08
CA THR A 145 1.82 -4.87 -10.04
C THR A 145 1.06 -6.09 -10.57
N GLY A 146 0.37 -6.84 -9.70
CA GLY A 146 -0.43 -8.00 -10.10
C GLY A 146 -1.63 -7.66 -10.98
N LEU A 147 -2.34 -6.58 -10.66
CA LEU A 147 -3.46 -6.10 -11.46
C LEU A 147 -3.01 -5.53 -12.81
N GLY A 148 -1.90 -4.79 -12.85
CA GLY A 148 -1.38 -4.18 -14.08
C GLY A 148 -1.00 -5.19 -15.15
N LEU A 149 -0.48 -6.35 -14.75
CA LEU A 149 -0.18 -7.44 -15.68
C LEU A 149 -1.44 -8.11 -16.23
N LYS A 150 -2.51 -8.23 -15.43
CA LYS A 150 -3.75 -8.91 -15.83
C LYS A 150 -4.68 -8.02 -16.64
N LEU A 151 -4.90 -6.80 -16.18
CA LEU A 151 -5.89 -5.89 -16.76
C LEU A 151 -5.35 -5.19 -18.01
N ARG A 152 -4.02 -5.27 -18.27
CA ARG A 152 -3.31 -4.55 -19.34
C ARG A 152 -3.60 -3.04 -19.37
N ALA A 153 -4.23 -2.52 -18.32
CA ALA A 153 -4.81 -1.21 -18.25
C ALA A 153 -4.29 -0.49 -17.01
N GLY A 154 -4.22 0.83 -17.11
CA GLY A 154 -3.78 1.75 -16.06
C GLY A 154 -4.62 1.82 -14.79
N SER A 155 -5.81 1.22 -14.82
CA SER A 155 -6.90 1.50 -13.88
C SER A 155 -6.80 0.73 -12.55
N ASN A 156 -5.63 0.19 -12.21
CA ASN A 156 -5.44 -0.65 -11.01
C ASN A 156 -5.84 0.07 -9.73
N VAL A 157 -5.52 1.36 -9.64
CA VAL A 157 -5.87 2.21 -8.48
C VAL A 157 -7.38 2.28 -8.31
N LEU A 158 -8.11 2.52 -9.39
CA LEU A 158 -9.56 2.66 -9.36
C LEU A 158 -10.23 1.34 -8.99
N VAL A 159 -9.76 0.22 -9.54
CA VAL A 159 -10.27 -1.12 -9.19
C VAL A 159 -10.11 -1.39 -7.69
N VAL A 160 -8.95 -1.08 -7.12
CA VAL A 160 -8.70 -1.27 -5.68
C VAL A 160 -9.63 -0.40 -4.85
N ILE A 161 -9.75 0.88 -5.18
CA ILE A 161 -10.61 1.81 -4.47
C ILE A 161 -12.07 1.36 -4.55
N VAL A 162 -12.55 0.96 -5.73
CA VAL A 162 -13.92 0.48 -5.92
C VAL A 162 -14.19 -0.78 -5.09
N VAL A 163 -13.29 -1.75 -5.10
CA VAL A 163 -13.41 -2.96 -4.27
C VAL A 163 -13.46 -2.60 -2.78
N GLN A 164 -12.59 -1.69 -2.33
CA GLN A 164 -12.58 -1.23 -0.94
C GLN A 164 -13.89 -0.53 -0.56
N VAL A 165 -14.42 0.34 -1.43
CA VAL A 165 -15.71 1.03 -1.22
C VAL A 165 -16.85 0.01 -1.16
N PHE A 166 -16.91 -0.96 -2.08
CA PHE A 166 -17.93 -2.01 -2.06
C PHE A 166 -17.84 -2.88 -0.81
N LEU A 167 -16.64 -3.20 -0.33
CA LEU A 167 -16.47 -3.95 0.92
C LEU A 167 -16.92 -3.13 2.13
N PHE A 168 -16.60 -1.84 2.16
CA PHE A 168 -17.09 -0.95 3.21
C PHE A 168 -18.62 -0.88 3.23
N LEU A 169 -19.25 -0.71 2.07
CA LEU A 169 -20.72 -0.73 1.95
C LEU A 169 -21.32 -2.09 2.32
N SER A 170 -20.70 -3.19 1.89
CA SER A 170 -21.12 -4.56 2.24
C SER A 170 -21.07 -4.80 3.75
N LEU A 171 -20.03 -4.31 4.42
CA LEU A 171 -19.92 -4.36 5.87
C LEU A 171 -21.00 -3.49 6.51
N PHE A 172 -21.28 -2.32 5.94
CA PHE A 172 -22.34 -1.43 6.44
C PHE A 172 -23.74 -2.06 6.34
N VAL A 173 -24.03 -2.77 5.25
CA VAL A 173 -25.29 -3.50 5.06
C VAL A 173 -25.32 -4.77 5.91
N GLY A 174 -24.20 -5.47 6.09
CA GLY A 174 -24.11 -6.66 6.94
C GLY A 174 -24.42 -6.36 8.41
N LEU A 175 -24.14 -5.15 8.88
CA LEU A 175 -24.42 -4.66 10.24
C LEU A 175 -25.91 -4.63 10.59
N THR A 176 -26.80 -4.43 9.61
CA THR A 176 -28.24 -4.36 9.88
C THR A 176 -28.87 -5.74 10.10
N SER A 177 -28.12 -6.82 9.91
CA SER A 177 -28.65 -8.20 9.88
C SER A 177 -28.24 -9.10 11.05
N LEU A 178 -27.36 -8.65 11.95
CA LEU A 178 -26.78 -9.50 13.00
C LEU A 178 -27.45 -9.30 14.36
N SER A 179 -28.33 -10.24 14.71
CA SER A 179 -29.03 -10.36 15.99
C SER A 179 -28.18 -10.97 17.12
N SER A 180 -26.90 -10.61 17.24
CA SER A 180 -26.00 -11.11 18.30
C SER A 180 -25.27 -9.94 18.94
N GLY A 181 -25.46 -9.75 20.25
CA GLY A 181 -25.19 -8.52 21.03
C GLY A 181 -23.75 -7.99 21.15
N ARG A 182 -22.86 -8.27 20.19
CA ARG A 182 -21.66 -7.46 19.94
C ARG A 182 -21.65 -7.12 18.46
N ASP A 183 -21.90 -5.85 18.15
CA ASP A 183 -21.98 -5.39 16.77
C ASP A 183 -20.62 -5.52 16.07
N LEU A 184 -20.64 -5.78 14.76
CA LEU A 184 -19.43 -5.83 13.94
C LEU A 184 -18.62 -4.52 14.03
N ILE A 185 -19.30 -3.38 14.24
CA ILE A 185 -18.65 -2.08 14.52
C ILE A 185 -17.86 -2.16 15.83
N ASP A 186 -18.44 -2.71 16.90
CA ASP A 186 -17.74 -2.82 18.18
C ASP A 186 -16.52 -3.72 18.06
N LEU A 187 -16.60 -4.81 17.29
CA LEU A 187 -15.44 -5.65 17.00
C LEU A 187 -14.34 -4.89 16.24
N LEU A 188 -14.71 -4.12 15.20
CA LEU A 188 -13.76 -3.32 14.40
C LEU A 188 -13.16 -2.15 15.18
N LEU A 189 -13.93 -1.54 16.09
CA LEU A 189 -13.48 -0.45 16.95
C LEU A 189 -12.59 -0.93 18.08
N SER A 190 -12.92 -2.08 18.69
CA SER A 190 -12.17 -2.64 19.81
C SER A 190 -10.98 -3.51 19.39
N ALA A 191 -10.96 -3.99 18.14
CA ALA A 191 -9.93 -4.85 17.56
C ALA A 191 -9.51 -6.03 18.47
N SER A 192 -10.46 -6.53 19.27
CA SER A 192 -10.24 -7.58 20.26
C SER A 192 -11.18 -8.75 19.99
N PRO A 193 -10.78 -9.70 19.12
CA PRO A 193 -11.60 -10.86 18.82
C PRO A 193 -11.64 -11.81 20.01
N GLN A 194 -12.84 -12.21 20.42
CA GLN A 194 -13.08 -13.18 21.49
C GLN A 194 -13.18 -14.60 20.95
N ASN A 195 -13.64 -14.77 19.70
CA ASN A 195 -13.88 -16.08 19.07
C ASN A 195 -13.16 -16.23 17.72
N SER A 196 -12.96 -17.47 17.26
CA SER A 196 -12.30 -17.76 15.97
C SER A 196 -13.01 -17.15 14.76
N ARG A 197 -14.35 -17.02 14.80
CA ARG A 197 -15.14 -16.33 13.76
C ARG A 197 -14.79 -14.85 13.67
N GLU A 198 -14.66 -14.18 14.81
CA GLU A 198 -14.28 -12.77 14.87
C GLU A 198 -12.85 -12.54 14.39
N LYS A 199 -11.93 -13.47 14.69
CA LYS A 199 -10.57 -13.45 14.13
C LYS A 199 -10.58 -13.52 12.61
N LEU A 200 -11.35 -14.45 12.03
CA LEU A 200 -11.48 -14.58 10.57
C LEU A 200 -12.08 -13.31 9.94
N LEU A 201 -13.10 -12.72 10.55
CA LEU A 201 -13.72 -11.48 10.06
C LEU A 201 -12.73 -10.30 10.09
N LEU A 202 -12.01 -10.11 11.20
CA LEU A 202 -10.96 -9.09 11.29
C LEU A 202 -9.83 -9.35 10.29
N PHE A 203 -9.45 -10.62 10.10
CA PHE A 203 -8.44 -11.02 9.12
C PHE A 203 -8.86 -10.65 7.70
N PHE A 204 -10.08 -10.99 7.29
CA PHE A 204 -10.60 -10.62 5.97
C PHE A 204 -10.68 -9.10 5.81
N PHE A 205 -11.20 -8.41 6.82
CA PHE A 205 -11.27 -6.95 6.82
C PHE A 205 -9.90 -6.33 6.57
N VAL A 206 -8.88 -6.75 7.32
CA VAL A 206 -7.51 -6.24 7.21
C VAL A 206 -6.85 -6.62 5.88
N ALA A 207 -7.11 -7.82 5.36
CA ALA A 207 -6.58 -8.25 4.06
C ALA A 207 -7.07 -7.35 2.91
N PHE A 208 -8.32 -6.89 2.98
CA PHE A 208 -8.87 -5.95 1.99
C PHE A 208 -8.62 -4.47 2.33
N TRP A 209 -8.49 -4.15 3.61
CA TRP A 209 -8.28 -2.81 4.14
C TRP A 209 -7.02 -2.72 5.02
N PRO A 210 -5.82 -2.86 4.44
CA PRO A 210 -4.57 -2.88 5.21
C PRO A 210 -4.24 -1.53 5.88
N ASN A 211 -4.93 -0.44 5.53
CA ASN A 211 -4.72 0.86 6.17
C ASN A 211 -5.29 0.91 7.59
N ALA A 212 -6.20 -0.01 7.94
CA ALA A 212 -6.74 -0.12 9.29
C ALA A 212 -5.65 -0.47 10.31
N LEU A 213 -4.57 -1.11 9.84
CA LEU A 213 -3.40 -1.52 10.63
C LEU A 213 -2.66 -0.38 11.28
N VAL A 214 -2.76 0.81 10.69
CA VAL A 214 -2.04 1.98 11.19
C VAL A 214 -2.77 2.60 12.39
N SER A 215 -4.03 2.21 12.63
CA SER A 215 -4.82 2.70 13.74
C SER A 215 -4.43 2.05 15.08
N ARG A 216 -4.51 2.85 16.15
CA ARG A 216 -4.04 2.50 17.51
C ARG A 216 -4.79 1.31 18.13
N SER A 217 -6.02 1.03 17.66
CA SER A 217 -6.87 -0.04 18.20
C SER A 217 -6.32 -1.43 17.90
N TYR A 218 -5.70 -1.64 16.73
CA TYR A 218 -5.17 -2.93 16.29
C TYR A 218 -3.77 -3.25 16.86
N SER A 219 -3.44 -2.65 18.01
CA SER A 219 -2.10 -2.71 18.61
C SER A 219 -1.81 -4.00 19.38
N SER A 220 -2.79 -4.91 19.55
CA SER A 220 -2.58 -6.22 20.17
C SER A 220 -1.62 -7.07 19.34
N LEU A 221 -0.68 -7.73 20.03
CA LEU A 221 0.46 -8.44 19.42
C LEU A 221 0.02 -9.65 18.57
N SER A 222 -1.16 -10.22 18.85
CA SER A 222 -1.75 -11.36 18.13
C SER A 222 -2.19 -11.02 16.72
N LEU A 223 -2.86 -9.88 16.50
CA LEU A 223 -3.25 -9.45 15.16
C LEU A 223 -2.00 -9.17 14.30
N ARG A 224 -0.93 -8.59 14.88
CA ARG A 224 0.31 -8.23 14.14
C ARG A 224 1.00 -9.41 13.48
N LEU A 225 0.99 -10.59 14.11
CA LEU A 225 1.59 -11.80 13.54
C LEU A 225 0.73 -12.38 12.41
N GLU A 226 -0.60 -12.33 12.54
CA GLU A 226 -1.54 -12.76 11.49
C GLU A 226 -1.45 -11.86 10.25
N ILE A 227 -1.19 -10.56 10.46
CA ILE A 227 -0.95 -9.57 9.42
C ILE A 227 0.38 -9.80 8.70
N LEU A 228 1.44 -10.03 9.47
CA LEU A 228 2.76 -10.34 8.93
C LEU A 228 2.73 -11.66 8.15
N PHE A 229 1.95 -12.64 8.62
CA PHE A 229 1.66 -13.89 7.91
C PHE A 229 0.89 -13.66 6.62
N LEU A 230 -0.13 -12.79 6.59
CA LEU A 230 -0.86 -12.41 5.38
C LEU A 230 0.04 -11.75 4.34
N ILE A 231 0.89 -10.83 4.79
CA ILE A 231 1.86 -10.16 3.93
C ILE A 231 2.85 -11.19 3.39
N ILE A 232 3.36 -12.10 4.22
CA ILE A 232 4.25 -13.19 3.77
C ILE A 232 3.55 -14.12 2.79
N ILE A 233 2.29 -14.50 3.02
CA ILE A 233 1.52 -15.34 2.09
C ILE A 233 1.32 -14.61 0.77
N PHE A 234 0.93 -13.34 0.81
CA PHE A 234 0.71 -12.55 -0.40
C PHE A 234 2.01 -12.40 -1.20
N LEU A 235 3.12 -12.14 -0.52
CA LEU A 235 4.46 -12.09 -1.10
C LEU A 235 4.93 -13.45 -1.62
N GLY A 236 4.64 -14.54 -0.91
CA GLY A 236 4.92 -15.90 -1.33
C GLY A 236 4.14 -16.28 -2.58
N LEU A 237 2.86 -15.90 -2.66
CA LEU A 237 2.02 -16.07 -3.85
C LEU A 237 2.51 -15.22 -5.02
N GLN A 238 3.03 -14.02 -4.77
CA GLN A 238 3.66 -13.18 -5.80
C GLN A 238 4.98 -13.79 -6.30
N ALA A 239 5.85 -14.23 -5.39
CA ALA A 239 7.11 -14.91 -5.73
C ALA A 239 6.85 -16.20 -6.52
N TRP A 240 5.84 -16.97 -6.12
CA TRP A 240 5.38 -18.17 -6.83
C TRP A 240 4.79 -17.87 -8.21
N ARG A 241 4.06 -16.76 -8.37
CA ARG A 241 3.60 -16.34 -9.70
C ARG A 241 4.75 -15.91 -10.59
N LEU A 242 5.69 -15.12 -10.07
CA LEU A 242 6.89 -14.71 -10.79
C LEU A 242 7.70 -15.94 -11.24
N SER A 243 7.77 -16.99 -10.42
CA SER A 243 8.46 -18.25 -10.76
C SER A 243 7.74 -19.11 -11.81
N ARG A 244 6.50 -18.77 -12.19
CA ARG A 244 5.74 -19.43 -13.27
C ARG A 244 5.69 -18.64 -14.58
N LEU A 245 6.21 -17.41 -14.61
CA LEU A 245 6.19 -16.55 -15.80
C LEU A 245 7.34 -16.81 -16.80
N GLU A 246 8.18 -17.83 -16.59
CA GLU A 246 9.17 -18.25 -17.58
C GLU A 246 8.76 -19.61 -18.14
N LEU A 247 8.82 -19.76 -19.46
CA LEU A 247 8.90 -21.08 -20.08
C LEU A 247 10.14 -21.78 -19.51
N LYS A 248 9.98 -23.02 -19.05
CA LYS A 248 11.13 -23.84 -18.66
C LYS A 248 12.11 -23.84 -19.83
N ARG A 249 13.36 -23.48 -19.58
CA ARG A 249 14.45 -23.72 -20.54
C ARG A 249 14.50 -25.23 -20.75
N GLU A 250 14.13 -25.67 -21.94
CA GLU A 250 14.53 -26.98 -22.46
C GLU A 250 16.03 -26.95 -22.78
#